data_AF-A0A2D8QVS4-F1
#
_entry.id   AF-A0A2D8QVS4-F1
#
_cell.length_a   1.000
_cell.length_b   1.000
_cell.length_c   1.000
_cell.angle_alpha   90.00
_cell.angle_beta   90.00
_cell.angle_gamma   90.00
#
_symmetry.space_group_name_H-M   'P 1'
#
loop_
_entity.id
_entity.type
_entity.pdbx_description
1 polymer ?
#
loop_
_entity_poly.entity_id
_entity_poly.type
_entity_poly.pdbx_seq_one_letter_code
_entity_poly.pdbx_strand_id
1 'polypeptide(L)'
;MSHNDFKTGQKWISSAEPDLGIGQLIMSDDRLIQIQFDLADEVRTYAKHQAPLARVKFAAGDRIKTVNGITISVTDVSEHDGIFIYRGIYQGTNTSIIETELDPNISFSKPEERLFTHQTDSNRWFNLRYRTLNHQARLAALPVRGLLSPRVALIPHQLYIANDVATRYAPRVLLADEVGLGKTIEAGLIIHQQLTTGKASRILIIVPAALTFQWFVEMIRRFNLQFTLLDEDRCLEIEADNLPANNPGEHELDNPFEAQQLALCSLDLFLSNKDRLAQAIESNWDLIVVDEAHHLDWTENLPSKEYKAVEALASEARGLLLLTATPEQLGRLGHFSRLKLLDPNRYHSFQKFLEEEESYQDVAALIDQISNQRSNLVEATRQQIRQRLGVREPQTDDALVRSLLDRHGTGRVLFRNVRESVDGFPRRELCTYELSPEGFPKTLASQLELKDPRINWLINLLQDIGKKVLVISL
;
A
#
# COMPACT_ATOMS: atom_id res chain seq x y z
N MET A 1 -40.42 33.88 21.25
CA MET A 1 -40.31 33.08 20.01
C MET A 1 -40.59 34.03 18.85
N SER A 2 -39.55 34.50 18.16
CA SER A 2 -39.73 35.36 16.99
C SER A 2 -40.31 34.51 15.86
N HIS A 3 -41.37 34.99 15.23
CA HIS A 3 -41.82 34.44 13.95
C HIS A 3 -40.65 34.56 12.96
N ASN A 4 -40.05 33.43 12.56
CA ASN A 4 -39.12 33.42 11.44
C ASN A 4 -39.94 33.59 10.16
N ASP A 5 -40.03 34.82 9.65
CA ASP A 5 -40.59 35.10 8.34
C ASP A 5 -39.62 34.60 7.27
N PHE A 6 -39.87 33.38 6.81
CA PHE A 6 -39.21 32.79 5.65
C PHE A 6 -39.57 33.60 4.40
N LYS A 7 -38.56 34.15 3.72
CA LYS A 7 -38.69 34.89 2.46
C LYS A 7 -37.77 34.33 1.39
N THR A 8 -38.25 34.30 0.16
CA THR A 8 -37.48 33.77 -0.97
C THR A 8 -36.15 34.53 -1.12
N GLY A 9 -35.06 33.79 -1.37
CA GLY A 9 -33.70 34.34 -1.47
C GLY A 9 -32.88 34.26 -0.18
N GLN A 10 -33.52 33.99 0.95
CA GLN A 10 -32.83 33.79 2.23
C GLN A 10 -31.94 32.54 2.23
N LYS A 11 -30.71 32.65 2.74
CA LYS A 11 -29.76 31.54 2.97
C LYS A 11 -29.92 30.89 4.37
N TRP A 12 -29.95 29.56 4.39
CA TRP A 12 -30.18 28.74 5.59
C TRP A 12 -29.24 27.53 5.59
N ILE A 13 -28.93 26.99 6.77
CA ILE A 13 -28.22 25.72 6.93
C ILE A 13 -29.12 24.69 7.59
N SER A 14 -29.01 23.42 7.18
CA SER A 14 -29.65 22.32 7.88
C SER A 14 -28.84 21.96 9.13
N SER A 15 -29.46 22.06 10.30
CA SER A 15 -28.87 21.63 11.57
C SER A 15 -28.83 20.11 11.70
N ALA A 16 -29.67 19.39 10.94
CA ALA A 16 -29.71 17.93 10.91
C ALA A 16 -28.70 17.34 9.91
N GLU A 17 -28.46 18.04 8.80
CA GLU A 17 -27.62 17.61 7.68
C GLU A 17 -26.62 18.73 7.29
N PRO A 18 -25.61 19.02 8.13
CA PRO A 18 -24.67 20.13 7.88
C PRO A 18 -23.80 19.93 6.63
N ASP A 19 -23.64 18.68 6.17
CA ASP A 19 -22.87 18.33 4.98
C ASP A 19 -23.50 18.85 3.67
N LEU A 20 -24.79 19.21 3.69
CA LEU A 20 -25.47 19.84 2.55
C LEU A 20 -25.00 21.28 2.28
N GLY A 21 -24.26 21.89 3.22
CA GLY A 21 -23.78 23.26 3.11
C GLY A 21 -24.89 24.31 3.28
N ILE A 22 -24.67 25.49 2.70
CA ILE A 22 -25.66 26.57 2.71
C ILE A 22 -26.69 26.32 1.61
N GLY A 23 -27.95 26.39 1.98
CA GLY A 23 -29.06 26.34 1.05
C GLY A 23 -29.82 27.67 0.91
N GLN A 24 -30.48 27.86 -0.21
CA GLN A 24 -31.29 29.04 -0.52
C GLN A 24 -32.78 28.70 -0.50
N LEU A 25 -33.58 29.53 0.18
CA LEU A 25 -35.03 29.42 0.13
C LEU A 25 -35.55 29.80 -1.26
N ILE A 26 -36.10 28.83 -1.98
CA ILE A 26 -36.69 29.03 -3.31
C ILE A 26 -38.19 29.35 -3.16
N MET A 27 -38.87 28.62 -2.28
CA MET A 27 -40.32 28.70 -2.12
C MET A 27 -40.69 28.64 -0.64
N SER A 28 -41.64 29.49 -0.24
CA SER A 28 -42.34 29.38 1.03
C SER A 28 -43.84 29.44 0.76
N ASP A 29 -44.55 28.47 1.31
CA ASP A 29 -46.00 28.45 1.42
C ASP A 29 -46.40 28.66 2.89
N ASP A 30 -47.68 28.53 3.23
CA ASP A 30 -48.20 28.65 4.59
C ASP A 30 -47.73 27.50 5.50
N ARG A 31 -47.48 26.31 4.94
CA ARG A 31 -47.11 25.10 5.71
C ARG A 31 -45.71 24.56 5.42
N LEU A 32 -45.21 24.75 4.20
CA LEU A 32 -43.99 24.13 3.71
C LEU A 32 -43.01 25.19 3.20
N ILE A 33 -41.74 24.86 3.29
CA ILE A 33 -40.64 25.63 2.72
C ILE A 33 -39.72 24.71 1.92
N GLN A 34 -39.16 25.22 0.83
CA GLN A 34 -38.21 24.49 -0.01
C GLN A 34 -36.87 25.22 -0.06
N ILE A 35 -35.81 24.49 0.26
CA ILE A 35 -34.43 24.96 0.29
C ILE A 35 -33.66 24.22 -0.80
N GLN A 36 -33.02 24.94 -1.73
CA GLN A 36 -31.99 24.40 -2.63
C GLN A 36 -30.67 24.35 -1.89
N PHE A 37 -30.01 23.21 -1.85
CA PHE A 37 -28.62 23.09 -1.37
C PHE A 37 -27.70 22.95 -2.58
N ASP A 38 -27.11 24.07 -3.01
CA ASP A 38 -26.33 24.16 -4.25
C ASP A 38 -25.09 23.25 -4.24
N LEU A 39 -24.56 22.92 -3.05
CA LEU A 39 -23.36 22.06 -2.90
C LEU A 39 -23.66 20.58 -3.12
N ALA A 40 -24.86 20.13 -2.75
CA ALA A 40 -25.30 18.75 -2.92
C ALA A 40 -26.17 18.56 -4.19
N ASP A 41 -26.52 19.65 -4.87
CA ASP A 41 -27.51 19.70 -5.95
C ASP A 41 -28.86 19.06 -5.58
N GLU A 42 -29.31 19.30 -4.35
CA GLU A 42 -30.54 18.72 -3.80
C GLU A 42 -31.54 19.79 -3.33
N VAL A 43 -32.83 19.56 -3.58
CA VAL A 43 -33.93 20.32 -2.98
C VAL A 43 -34.46 19.56 -1.76
N ARG A 44 -34.53 20.23 -0.61
CA ARG A 44 -35.20 19.68 0.59
C ARG A 44 -36.47 20.48 0.91
N THR A 45 -37.54 19.76 1.23
CA THR A 45 -38.80 20.35 1.67
C THR A 45 -38.97 20.13 3.17
N TYR A 46 -39.21 21.21 3.92
CA TYR A 46 -39.42 21.17 5.37
C TYR A 46 -40.78 21.74 5.76
N ALA A 47 -41.34 21.28 6.87
CA ALA A 47 -42.50 21.92 7.49
C ALA A 47 -42.07 23.21 8.20
N LYS A 48 -42.71 24.35 7.88
CA LYS A 48 -42.32 25.71 8.32
C LYS A 48 -42.17 25.84 9.84
N HIS A 49 -42.99 25.13 10.62
CA HIS A 49 -42.98 25.19 12.09
C HIS A 49 -41.94 24.29 12.77
N GLN A 50 -41.37 23.30 12.06
CA GLN A 50 -40.44 22.31 12.61
C GLN A 50 -39.16 22.17 11.78
N ALA A 51 -38.92 23.10 10.86
CA ALA A 51 -37.76 23.04 9.98
C ALA A 51 -36.47 23.14 10.85
N PRO A 52 -35.56 22.14 10.78
CA PRO A 52 -34.29 22.16 11.52
C PRO A 52 -33.30 23.10 10.83
N LEU A 53 -33.73 24.31 10.48
CA LEU A 53 -32.96 25.27 9.71
C LEU A 53 -32.47 26.40 10.61
N ALA A 54 -31.19 26.75 10.48
CA ALA A 54 -30.62 27.93 11.11
C ALA A 54 -30.35 29.02 10.05
N ARG A 55 -30.73 30.26 10.37
CA ARG A 55 -30.55 31.41 9.49
C ARG A 55 -29.07 31.73 9.39
N VAL A 56 -28.56 31.86 8.16
CA VAL A 56 -27.18 32.27 7.93
C VAL A 56 -27.06 33.79 8.08
N LYS A 57 -26.19 34.25 8.99
CA LYS A 57 -25.88 35.67 9.18
C LYS A 57 -24.41 35.85 9.51
N PHE A 58 -23.73 36.72 8.77
CA PHE A 58 -22.35 37.14 9.05
C PHE A 58 -22.34 38.46 9.85
N ALA A 59 -21.26 38.67 10.61
CA ALA A 59 -21.03 39.88 11.40
C ALA A 59 -19.92 40.74 10.79
N ALA A 60 -19.83 42.00 11.24
CA ALA A 60 -18.69 42.85 10.90
C ALA A 60 -17.38 42.20 11.37
N GLY A 61 -16.40 42.10 10.47
CA GLY A 61 -15.14 41.39 10.66
C GLY A 61 -15.06 40.05 9.90
N ASP A 62 -16.19 39.46 9.52
CA ASP A 62 -16.19 38.21 8.76
C ASP A 62 -15.72 38.41 7.32
N ARG A 63 -15.04 37.39 6.77
CA ARG A 63 -14.71 37.34 5.35
C ARG A 63 -15.75 36.52 4.60
N ILE A 64 -16.43 37.14 3.66
CA ILE A 64 -17.44 36.50 2.81
C ILE A 64 -16.99 36.53 1.35
N LYS A 65 -17.44 35.54 0.59
CA LYS A 65 -17.12 35.36 -0.83
C LYS A 65 -18.42 35.22 -1.63
N THR A 66 -18.47 35.80 -2.82
CA THR A 66 -19.59 35.61 -3.77
C THR A 66 -19.35 34.44 -4.71
N VAL A 67 -20.42 33.96 -5.35
CA VAL A 67 -20.35 32.96 -6.43
C VAL A 67 -19.38 33.39 -7.55
N ASN A 68 -19.25 34.69 -7.81
CA ASN A 68 -18.36 35.26 -8.82
C ASN A 68 -16.90 35.47 -8.34
N GLY A 69 -16.55 34.96 -7.15
CA GLY A 69 -15.18 35.01 -6.64
C GLY A 69 -14.79 36.31 -5.91
N ILE A 70 -15.71 37.26 -5.75
CA ILE A 70 -15.43 38.53 -5.04
C ILE A 70 -15.39 38.26 -3.55
N THR A 71 -14.30 38.62 -2.89
CA THR A 71 -14.11 38.40 -1.43
C THR A 71 -14.02 39.74 -0.71
N ILE A 72 -14.90 39.99 0.26
CA ILE A 72 -14.85 41.19 1.10
C ILE A 72 -14.72 40.84 2.58
N SER A 73 -14.15 41.77 3.34
CA SER A 73 -14.30 41.77 4.80
C SER A 73 -15.50 42.66 5.14
N VAL A 74 -16.48 42.10 5.85
CA VAL A 74 -17.72 42.80 6.19
C VAL A 74 -17.42 43.94 7.17
N THR A 75 -17.81 45.16 6.82
CA THR A 75 -17.68 46.35 7.68
C THR A 75 -19.01 46.71 8.33
N ASP A 76 -20.12 46.50 7.62
CA ASP A 76 -21.48 46.84 8.05
C ASP A 76 -22.48 45.84 7.45
N VAL A 77 -23.55 45.56 8.20
CA VAL A 77 -24.62 44.65 7.77
C VAL A 77 -25.95 45.36 7.93
N SER A 78 -26.65 45.52 6.81
CA SER A 78 -28.00 46.08 6.79
C SER A 78 -29.01 45.01 6.34
N GLU A 79 -30.25 45.15 6.75
CA GLU A 79 -31.34 44.25 6.37
C GLU A 79 -32.40 45.05 5.63
N HIS A 80 -32.78 44.59 4.45
CA HIS A 80 -33.86 45.18 3.67
C HIS A 80 -34.84 44.08 3.27
N ASP A 81 -36.10 44.23 3.66
CA ASP A 81 -37.16 43.25 3.44
C ASP A 81 -36.81 41.81 3.84
N GLY A 82 -36.02 41.60 4.90
CA GLY A 82 -35.67 40.26 5.40
C GLY A 82 -34.51 39.57 4.67
N ILE A 83 -33.83 40.30 3.77
CA ILE A 83 -32.61 39.88 3.09
C ILE A 83 -31.43 40.71 3.62
N PHE A 84 -30.32 40.05 3.93
CA PHE A 84 -29.11 40.75 4.40
C PHE A 84 -28.32 41.35 3.24
N ILE A 85 -27.81 42.56 3.46
CA ILE A 85 -26.90 43.27 2.56
C ILE A 85 -25.62 43.55 3.35
N TYR A 86 -24.53 42.92 2.92
CA TYR A 86 -23.21 43.02 3.52
C TYR A 86 -22.38 44.06 2.79
N ARG A 87 -21.87 45.06 3.51
CA ARG A 87 -21.00 46.09 2.95
C ARG A 87 -19.56 45.81 3.35
N GLY A 88 -18.63 46.10 2.45
CA GLY A 88 -17.20 45.94 2.70
C GLY A 88 -16.38 46.60 1.61
N ILE A 89 -15.07 46.36 1.63
CA ILE A 89 -14.14 46.93 0.66
C ILE A 89 -13.56 45.81 -0.19
N TYR A 90 -13.69 45.93 -1.52
CA TYR A 90 -13.02 45.07 -2.50
C TYR A 90 -12.11 45.92 -3.39
N GLN A 91 -10.82 45.60 -3.44
CA GLN A 91 -9.83 46.31 -4.28
C GLN A 91 -9.87 47.85 -4.11
N GLY A 92 -10.12 48.34 -2.89
CA GLY A 92 -10.21 49.78 -2.59
C GLY A 92 -11.55 50.44 -2.90
N THR A 93 -12.55 49.70 -3.38
CA THR A 93 -13.90 50.21 -3.68
C THR A 93 -14.90 49.70 -2.65
N ASN A 94 -15.86 50.54 -2.26
CA ASN A 94 -16.98 50.10 -1.42
C ASN A 94 -17.89 49.17 -2.23
N THR A 95 -18.01 47.93 -1.80
CA THR A 95 -18.81 46.89 -2.46
C THR A 95 -19.89 46.41 -1.50
N SER A 96 -21.10 46.26 -2.03
CA SER A 96 -22.22 45.65 -1.30
C SER A 96 -22.50 44.30 -1.92
N ILE A 97 -22.60 43.26 -1.09
CA ILE A 97 -22.95 41.90 -1.47
C ILE A 97 -24.32 41.60 -0.88
N ILE A 98 -25.24 41.14 -1.73
CA ILE A 98 -26.57 40.68 -1.29
C ILE A 98 -26.44 39.22 -0.87
N GLU A 99 -27.18 38.82 0.16
CA GLU A 99 -27.17 37.46 0.69
C GLU A 99 -27.39 36.34 -0.35
N THR A 100 -28.17 36.60 -1.40
CA THR A 100 -28.41 35.66 -2.51
C THR A 100 -27.15 35.37 -3.32
N GLU A 101 -26.17 36.27 -3.32
CA GLU A 101 -24.93 36.17 -4.09
C GLU A 101 -23.80 35.46 -3.33
N LEU A 102 -24.04 35.08 -2.07
CA LEU A 102 -23.06 34.37 -1.25
C LEU A 102 -22.69 33.02 -1.85
N ASP A 103 -21.40 32.70 -1.80
CA ASP A 103 -20.86 31.42 -2.23
C ASP A 103 -21.50 30.26 -1.42
N PRO A 104 -22.10 29.26 -2.07
CA PRO A 104 -22.73 28.13 -1.37
C PRO A 104 -21.74 27.26 -0.60
N ASN A 105 -20.43 27.37 -0.88
CA ASN A 105 -19.38 26.60 -0.22
C ASN A 105 -18.98 27.14 1.17
N ILE A 106 -19.68 28.14 1.71
CA ILE A 106 -19.32 28.70 3.03
C ILE A 106 -19.75 27.71 4.13
N SER A 107 -18.79 27.01 4.72
CA SER A 107 -19.04 26.13 5.88
C SER A 107 -19.01 26.91 7.19
N PHE A 108 -20.06 26.82 8.02
CA PHE A 108 -20.02 27.21 9.44
C PHE A 108 -19.36 26.09 10.26
N SER A 109 -18.07 25.87 10.02
CA SER A 109 -17.32 24.73 10.59
C SER A 109 -16.54 25.08 11.85
N LYS A 110 -16.49 26.36 12.25
CA LYS A 110 -15.76 26.74 13.46
C LYS A 110 -16.57 26.41 14.72
N PRO A 111 -15.99 25.72 15.71
CA PRO A 111 -16.67 25.41 16.97
C PRO A 111 -17.23 26.65 17.68
N GLU A 112 -16.59 27.81 17.52
CA GLU A 112 -16.99 29.10 18.09
C GLU A 112 -18.34 29.58 17.50
N GLU A 113 -18.49 29.50 16.18
CA GLU A 113 -19.70 29.91 15.44
C GLU A 113 -20.89 29.00 15.79
N ARG A 114 -20.64 27.69 15.94
CA ARG A 114 -21.65 26.73 16.43
C ARG A 114 -22.08 27.03 17.87
N LEU A 115 -21.14 27.41 18.74
CA LEU A 115 -21.47 27.78 20.12
C LEU A 115 -22.31 29.07 20.19
N PHE A 116 -21.97 30.10 19.40
CA PHE A 116 -22.75 31.35 19.36
C PHE A 116 -24.17 31.17 18.82
N THR A 117 -24.36 30.22 17.91
CA THR A 117 -25.68 29.82 17.39
C THR A 117 -26.40 28.79 18.28
N HIS A 118 -25.88 28.53 19.49
CA HIS A 118 -26.41 27.55 20.46
C HIS A 118 -26.50 26.11 19.93
N GLN A 119 -25.71 25.77 18.90
CA GLN A 119 -25.52 24.41 18.42
C GLN A 119 -24.48 23.72 19.30
N THR A 120 -24.95 22.96 20.30
CA THR A 120 -24.09 22.26 21.25
C THR A 120 -24.14 20.75 21.05
N ASP A 121 -22.97 20.12 21.00
CA ASP A 121 -22.84 18.66 20.96
C ASP A 121 -22.71 18.09 22.39
N SER A 122 -23.08 16.83 22.57
CA SER A 122 -22.86 16.15 23.86
C SER A 122 -21.37 16.05 24.19
N ASN A 123 -21.02 16.25 25.47
CA ASN A 123 -19.67 16.00 26.00
C ASN A 123 -19.13 14.60 25.66
N ARG A 124 -19.99 13.60 25.49
CA ARG A 124 -19.58 12.25 25.07
C ARG A 124 -18.89 12.28 23.71
N TRP A 125 -19.46 12.99 22.74
CA TRP A 125 -18.93 13.07 21.37
C TRP A 125 -17.66 13.91 21.31
N PHE A 126 -17.62 15.02 22.05
CA PHE A 126 -16.41 15.81 22.20
C PHE A 126 -15.25 14.98 22.77
N ASN A 127 -15.49 14.27 23.88
CA ASN A 127 -14.47 13.43 24.51
C ASN A 127 -14.03 12.27 23.62
N LEU A 128 -14.96 11.65 22.89
CA LEU A 128 -14.63 10.60 21.92
C LEU A 128 -13.73 11.15 20.82
N ARG A 129 -14.10 12.28 20.20
CA ARG A 129 -13.29 12.94 19.15
C ARG A 129 -11.89 13.26 19.65
N TYR A 130 -11.78 13.88 20.83
CA TYR A 130 -10.49 14.21 21.45
C TYR A 130 -9.61 12.96 21.67
N ARG A 131 -10.18 11.91 22.28
CA ARG A 131 -9.45 10.65 22.52
C ARG A 131 -9.04 9.98 21.22
N THR A 132 -9.92 9.95 20.21
CA THR A 132 -9.62 9.38 18.89
C THR A 132 -8.45 10.10 18.24
N LEU A 133 -8.44 11.44 18.23
CA LEU A 133 -7.34 12.23 17.65
C LEU A 133 -6.02 11.99 18.39
N ASN A 134 -6.02 11.94 19.72
CA ASN A 134 -4.83 11.63 20.50
C ASN A 134 -4.31 10.21 20.22
N HIS A 135 -5.20 9.23 20.10
CA HIS A 135 -4.81 7.86 19.76
C HIS A 135 -4.25 7.77 18.34
N GLN A 136 -4.86 8.45 17.37
CA GLN A 136 -4.36 8.53 15.99
C GLN A 136 -2.98 9.18 15.93
N ALA A 137 -2.78 10.32 16.61
CA ALA A 137 -1.49 11.00 16.67
C ALA A 137 -0.40 10.11 17.30
N ARG A 138 -0.72 9.44 18.41
CA ARG A 138 0.20 8.49 19.07
C ARG A 138 0.61 7.35 18.13
N LEU A 139 -0.35 6.75 17.43
CA LEU A 139 -0.08 5.65 16.49
C LEU A 139 0.72 6.12 15.27
N ALA A 140 0.44 7.33 14.77
CA ALA A 140 1.14 7.92 13.64
C ALA A 140 2.61 8.22 13.95
N ALA A 141 2.94 8.51 15.21
CA ALA A 141 4.30 8.82 15.67
C ALA A 141 5.16 7.58 15.98
N LEU A 142 4.60 6.35 15.93
CA LEU A 142 5.37 5.14 16.20
C LEU A 142 6.39 4.86 15.10
N PRO A 143 7.62 4.43 15.43
CA PRO A 143 8.65 4.11 14.43
C PRO A 143 8.26 2.90 13.57
N VAL A 144 7.43 2.00 14.11
CA VAL A 144 6.94 0.78 13.46
C VAL A 144 5.58 0.97 12.77
N ARG A 145 5.20 2.23 12.46
CA ARG A 145 3.95 2.53 11.76
C ARG A 145 3.85 1.72 10.47
N GLY A 146 2.73 1.03 10.28
CA GLY A 146 2.51 0.18 9.10
C GLY A 146 3.06 -1.24 9.19
N LEU A 147 3.77 -1.63 10.25
CA LEU A 147 4.26 -3.02 10.43
C LEU A 147 3.44 -3.82 11.47
N LEU A 148 2.65 -3.13 12.30
CA LEU A 148 1.88 -3.77 13.38
C LEU A 148 0.46 -4.22 12.97
N SER A 149 -0.08 -3.67 11.87
CA SER A 149 -1.46 -3.92 11.45
C SER A 149 -1.68 -5.28 10.76
N PRO A 150 -0.73 -5.80 9.95
CA PRO A 150 -0.94 -7.06 9.24
C PRO A 150 -1.10 -8.27 10.17
N ARG A 151 -1.94 -9.22 9.77
CA ARG A 151 -2.26 -10.45 10.50
C ARG A 151 -1.21 -11.54 10.24
N VAL A 152 0.02 -11.25 10.66
CA VAL A 152 1.18 -12.12 10.48
C VAL A 152 1.88 -12.38 11.81
N ALA A 153 2.61 -13.49 11.91
CA ALA A 153 3.45 -13.75 13.07
C ALA A 153 4.63 -12.77 13.09
N LEU A 154 5.02 -12.32 14.28
CA LEU A 154 6.15 -11.40 14.46
C LEU A 154 7.47 -12.18 14.44
N ILE A 155 7.92 -12.55 13.24
CA ILE A 155 9.18 -13.28 13.05
C ILE A 155 10.33 -12.26 12.88
N PRO A 156 11.40 -12.30 13.70
CA PRO A 156 12.42 -11.25 13.73
C PRO A 156 13.10 -10.94 12.39
N HIS A 157 13.49 -11.96 11.61
CA HIS A 157 14.18 -11.73 10.33
C HIS A 157 13.27 -11.03 9.31
N GLN A 158 11.99 -11.42 9.25
CA GLN A 158 10.98 -10.80 8.37
C GLN A 158 10.75 -9.33 8.73
N LEU A 159 10.63 -9.03 10.03
CA LEU A 159 10.42 -7.67 10.52
C LEU A 159 11.63 -6.78 10.27
N TYR A 160 12.84 -7.32 10.41
CA TYR A 160 14.08 -6.59 10.12
C TYR A 160 14.11 -6.15 8.66
N ILE A 161 13.91 -7.09 7.72
CA ILE A 161 13.88 -6.79 6.28
C ILE A 161 12.78 -5.79 5.96
N ALA A 162 11.56 -6.04 6.45
CA ALA A 162 10.43 -5.16 6.17
C ALA A 162 10.70 -3.73 6.65
N ASN A 163 11.22 -3.55 7.87
CA ASN A 163 11.52 -2.22 8.41
C ASN A 163 12.66 -1.51 7.66
N ASP A 164 13.73 -2.22 7.31
CA ASP A 164 14.86 -1.62 6.59
C ASP A 164 14.49 -1.23 5.15
N VAL A 165 13.68 -2.06 4.47
CA VAL A 165 13.30 -1.83 3.07
C VAL A 165 12.16 -0.81 2.96
N ALA A 166 11.12 -0.91 3.77
CA ALA A 166 9.92 -0.07 3.62
C ALA A 166 10.06 1.35 4.20
N THR A 167 11.12 1.61 4.97
CA THR A 167 11.49 2.97 5.35
C THR A 167 12.12 3.77 4.20
N ARG A 168 12.56 3.14 3.12
CA ARG A 168 13.11 3.80 1.91
C ARG A 168 11.99 4.45 1.09
N TYR A 169 12.30 5.51 0.35
CA TYR A 169 11.32 6.24 -0.47
C TYR A 169 10.86 5.44 -1.70
N ALA A 170 11.79 4.80 -2.40
CA ALA A 170 11.52 3.95 -3.56
C ALA A 170 12.44 2.72 -3.51
N PRO A 171 12.07 1.67 -2.75
CA PRO A 171 12.95 0.53 -2.53
C PRO A 171 13.12 -0.26 -3.83
N ARG A 172 14.38 -0.48 -4.23
CA ARG A 172 14.77 -1.43 -5.27
C ARG A 172 15.61 -2.53 -4.62
N VAL A 173 15.01 -3.71 -4.41
CA VAL A 173 15.57 -4.77 -3.55
C VAL A 173 15.25 -6.16 -4.12
N LEU A 174 16.20 -7.08 -3.96
CA LEU A 174 16.08 -8.52 -4.23
C LEU A 174 15.92 -9.28 -2.91
N LEU A 175 14.76 -9.90 -2.71
CA LEU A 175 14.46 -10.81 -1.61
C LEU A 175 14.72 -12.24 -2.07
N ALA A 176 15.83 -12.80 -1.59
CA ALA A 176 16.43 -14.03 -2.06
C ALA A 176 16.43 -15.12 -0.97
N ASP A 177 15.54 -15.00 0.00
CA ASP A 177 15.43 -15.94 1.11
C ASP A 177 15.09 -17.37 0.65
N GLU A 178 15.54 -18.36 1.42
CA GLU A 178 15.22 -19.77 1.17
C GLU A 178 13.70 -20.02 1.11
N VAL A 179 13.29 -21.05 0.38
CA VAL A 179 11.88 -21.42 0.22
C VAL A 179 11.23 -21.67 1.59
N GLY A 180 10.11 -20.99 1.82
CA GLY A 180 9.34 -21.09 3.07
C GLY A 180 9.79 -20.16 4.20
N LEU A 181 10.78 -19.30 4.01
CA LEU A 181 11.16 -18.28 5.02
C LEU A 181 10.24 -17.06 5.04
N GLY A 182 9.33 -16.92 4.06
CA GLY A 182 8.27 -15.93 4.08
C GLY A 182 8.48 -14.68 3.23
N LYS A 183 9.14 -14.79 2.07
CA LYS A 183 9.30 -13.69 1.08
C LYS A 183 7.99 -12.95 0.78
N THR A 184 6.89 -13.68 0.59
CA THR A 184 5.56 -13.09 0.35
C THR A 184 5.08 -12.26 1.55
N ILE A 185 5.38 -12.69 2.77
CA ILE A 185 5.06 -11.95 4.00
C ILE A 185 5.91 -10.67 4.09
N GLU A 186 7.21 -10.76 3.80
CA GLU A 186 8.11 -9.62 3.78
C GLU A 186 7.68 -8.58 2.74
N ALA A 187 7.38 -9.00 1.51
CA ALA A 187 6.87 -8.12 0.47
C ALA A 187 5.53 -7.49 0.87
N GLY A 188 4.59 -8.27 1.43
CA GLY A 188 3.32 -7.73 1.92
C GLY A 188 3.49 -6.72 3.05
N LEU A 189 4.43 -6.93 3.98
CA LEU A 189 4.78 -5.95 5.03
C LEU A 189 5.34 -4.67 4.42
N ILE A 190 6.19 -4.79 3.39
CA ILE A 190 6.78 -3.63 2.69
C ILE A 190 5.69 -2.83 1.99
N ILE A 191 4.86 -3.49 1.17
CA ILE A 191 3.72 -2.89 0.47
C ILE A 191 2.81 -2.17 1.48
N HIS A 192 2.41 -2.86 2.55
CA HIS A 192 1.49 -2.32 3.54
C HIS A 192 2.08 -1.08 4.25
N GLN A 193 3.36 -1.08 4.62
CA GLN A 193 4.00 0.10 5.22
C GLN A 193 4.12 1.26 4.22
N GLN A 194 4.52 0.99 2.97
CA GLN A 194 4.63 2.03 1.92
C GLN A 194 3.28 2.73 1.68
N LEU A 195 2.18 1.97 1.60
CA LEU A 195 0.82 2.51 1.50
C LEU A 195 0.40 3.28 2.76
N THR A 196 0.63 2.72 3.96
CA THR A 196 0.23 3.34 5.24
C THR A 196 0.96 4.65 5.53
N THR A 197 2.18 4.80 4.99
CA THR A 197 3.01 5.99 5.12
C THR A 197 2.85 6.97 3.95
N GLY A 198 2.05 6.64 2.94
CA GLY A 198 1.78 7.48 1.78
C GLY A 198 2.98 7.67 0.84
N LYS A 199 3.97 6.77 0.92
CA LYS A 199 5.15 6.79 0.04
C LYS A 199 4.89 6.13 -1.31
N ALA A 200 3.96 5.18 -1.34
CA ALA A 200 3.41 4.59 -2.54
C ALA A 200 1.88 4.68 -2.48
N SER A 201 1.28 4.87 -3.65
CA SER A 201 -0.17 4.80 -3.87
C SER A 201 -0.51 3.77 -4.94
N ARG A 202 0.37 3.60 -5.93
CA ARG A 202 0.18 2.69 -7.07
C ARG A 202 1.15 1.52 -7.01
N ILE A 203 0.60 0.30 -6.92
CA ILE A 203 1.39 -0.93 -6.78
C ILE A 203 0.93 -1.99 -7.78
N LEU A 204 1.89 -2.55 -8.51
CA LEU A 204 1.67 -3.67 -9.42
C LEU A 204 2.40 -4.92 -8.91
N ILE A 205 1.66 -6.01 -8.75
CA ILE A 205 2.20 -7.33 -8.39
C ILE A 205 2.13 -8.23 -9.62
N ILE A 206 3.28 -8.73 -10.06
CA ILE A 206 3.45 -9.61 -11.20
C ILE A 206 3.94 -10.97 -10.67
N VAL A 207 3.18 -12.01 -10.95
CA VAL A 207 3.45 -13.36 -10.43
C VAL A 207 3.24 -14.41 -11.52
N PRO A 208 3.77 -15.64 -11.37
CA PRO A 208 3.34 -16.75 -12.22
C PRO A 208 1.83 -16.99 -12.11
N ALA A 209 1.17 -17.38 -13.20
CA ALA A 209 -0.28 -17.60 -13.24
C ALA A 209 -0.81 -18.53 -12.11
N ALA A 210 -0.01 -19.53 -11.72
CA ALA A 210 -0.35 -20.47 -10.65
C ALA A 210 -0.41 -19.83 -9.24
N LEU A 211 0.29 -18.70 -9.03
CA LEU A 211 0.41 -18.03 -7.73
C LEU A 211 -0.51 -16.81 -7.58
N THR A 212 -1.11 -16.35 -8.68
CA THR A 212 -2.03 -15.21 -8.76
C THR A 212 -3.10 -15.22 -7.66
N PHE A 213 -3.84 -16.33 -7.53
CA PHE A 213 -4.91 -16.42 -6.53
C PHE A 213 -4.36 -16.50 -5.10
N GLN A 214 -3.22 -17.16 -4.89
CA GLN A 214 -2.57 -17.21 -3.58
C GLN A 214 -2.21 -15.79 -3.10
N TRP A 215 -1.55 -15.00 -3.97
CA TRP A 215 -1.19 -13.62 -3.66
C TRP A 215 -2.42 -12.76 -3.37
N PHE A 216 -3.46 -12.85 -4.20
CA PHE A 216 -4.72 -12.13 -3.98
C PHE A 216 -5.32 -12.44 -2.59
N VAL A 217 -5.41 -13.72 -2.22
CA VAL A 217 -5.92 -14.14 -0.91
C VAL A 217 -5.03 -13.67 0.23
N GLU A 218 -3.71 -13.74 0.08
CA GLU A 218 -2.77 -13.26 1.10
C GLU A 218 -2.88 -11.74 1.32
N MET A 219 -2.93 -10.95 0.26
CA MET A 219 -3.09 -9.49 0.33
C MET A 219 -4.37 -9.10 1.07
N ILE A 220 -5.49 -9.76 0.78
CA ILE A 220 -6.77 -9.49 1.46
C ILE A 220 -6.74 -9.98 2.91
N ARG A 221 -6.40 -11.25 3.13
CA ARG A 221 -6.59 -11.88 4.45
C ARG A 221 -5.55 -11.47 5.48
N ARG A 222 -4.30 -11.25 5.06
CA ARG A 222 -3.19 -10.91 5.95
C ARG A 222 -2.95 -9.41 6.02
N PHE A 223 -3.05 -8.71 4.89
CA PHE A 223 -2.66 -7.31 4.80
C PHE A 223 -3.84 -6.34 4.66
N ASN A 224 -5.07 -6.85 4.51
CA ASN A 224 -6.26 -6.02 4.28
C ASN A 224 -6.14 -5.12 3.04
N LEU A 225 -5.41 -5.58 2.01
CA LEU A 225 -5.22 -4.88 0.75
C LEU A 225 -6.08 -5.54 -0.34
N GLN A 226 -6.90 -4.73 -1.01
CA GLN A 226 -7.77 -5.16 -2.11
C GLN A 226 -7.08 -4.89 -3.45
N PHE A 227 -6.35 -5.88 -3.95
CA PHE A 227 -5.79 -5.84 -5.29
C PHE A 227 -6.84 -6.24 -6.32
N THR A 228 -6.89 -5.56 -7.46
CA THR A 228 -7.69 -5.98 -8.60
C THR A 228 -6.88 -6.98 -9.41
N LEU A 229 -7.44 -8.18 -9.58
CA LEU A 229 -6.87 -9.18 -10.47
C LEU A 229 -7.12 -8.74 -11.93
N LEU A 230 -6.06 -8.56 -12.70
CA LEU A 230 -6.12 -8.22 -14.11
C LEU A 230 -5.69 -9.40 -14.98
N ASP A 231 -6.62 -9.86 -15.80
CA ASP A 231 -6.40 -10.70 -16.98
C ASP A 231 -6.95 -9.97 -18.21
N GLU A 232 -6.88 -10.59 -19.39
CA GLU A 232 -7.32 -9.93 -20.63
C GLU A 232 -8.83 -9.62 -20.60
N ASP A 233 -9.65 -10.57 -20.14
CA ASP A 233 -11.10 -10.38 -20.06
C ASP A 233 -11.46 -9.20 -19.15
N ARG A 234 -10.81 -9.11 -17.97
CA ARG A 234 -11.03 -7.99 -17.05
C ARG A 234 -10.54 -6.66 -17.60
N CYS A 235 -9.45 -6.65 -18.36
CA CYS A 235 -9.00 -5.42 -19.03
C CYS A 235 -10.03 -4.93 -20.05
N LEU A 236 -10.59 -5.84 -20.85
CA LEU A 236 -11.63 -5.53 -21.84
C LEU A 236 -12.92 -5.03 -21.18
N GLU A 237 -13.33 -5.60 -20.05
CA GLU A 237 -14.47 -5.11 -19.26
C GLU A 237 -14.27 -3.67 -18.79
N ILE A 238 -13.09 -3.36 -18.24
CA ILE A 238 -12.76 -2.00 -17.77
C ILE A 238 -12.78 -1.00 -18.94
N GLU A 239 -12.18 -1.36 -20.07
CA GLU A 239 -12.21 -0.52 -21.28
C GLU A 239 -13.64 -0.29 -21.78
N ALA A 240 -14.49 -1.32 -21.75
CA ALA A 240 -15.88 -1.22 -22.19
C ALA A 240 -16.72 -0.35 -21.26
N ASP A 241 -16.55 -0.47 -19.94
CA ASP A 241 -17.28 0.33 -18.93
C ASP A 241 -16.94 1.82 -19.03
N ASN A 242 -15.74 2.16 -19.48
CA ASN A 242 -15.25 3.52 -19.60
C ASN A 242 -15.58 4.19 -20.95
N LEU A 243 -16.26 3.50 -21.88
CA LEU A 243 -16.68 4.09 -23.15
C LEU A 243 -17.79 5.14 -22.92
N PRO A 244 -17.62 6.40 -23.37
CA PRO A 244 -18.67 7.40 -23.25
C PRO A 244 -19.88 7.01 -24.12
N ALA A 245 -21.06 6.93 -23.49
CA ALA A 245 -22.31 6.55 -24.14
C ALA A 245 -22.71 7.41 -25.36
N ASN A 246 -22.09 8.58 -25.56
CA ASN A 246 -22.48 9.57 -26.55
C ASN A 246 -21.46 9.85 -27.67
N ASN A 247 -20.23 9.31 -27.64
CA ASN A 247 -19.22 9.58 -28.68
C ASN A 247 -18.44 8.31 -29.09
N PRO A 248 -18.94 7.52 -30.06
CA PRO A 248 -18.31 6.28 -30.54
C PRO A 248 -17.00 6.45 -31.36
N GLY A 249 -16.42 7.65 -31.39
CA GLY A 249 -15.29 7.98 -32.28
C GLY A 249 -14.08 8.65 -31.60
N GLU A 250 -14.20 9.01 -30.32
CA GLU A 250 -13.08 9.48 -29.50
C GLU A 250 -12.62 8.30 -28.65
N HIS A 251 -11.76 7.45 -29.22
CA HIS A 251 -11.08 6.39 -28.48
C HIS A 251 -9.98 7.03 -27.61
N GLU A 252 -10.36 7.76 -26.55
CA GLU A 252 -9.48 7.86 -25.39
C GLU A 252 -9.55 6.48 -24.72
N LEU A 253 -8.64 5.59 -25.12
CA LEU A 253 -8.49 4.27 -24.53
C LEU A 253 -8.17 4.47 -23.05
N ASP A 254 -9.18 4.34 -22.20
CA ASP A 254 -9.04 4.47 -20.76
C ASP A 254 -8.18 3.28 -20.28
N ASN A 255 -6.93 3.57 -19.96
CA ASN A 255 -5.93 2.56 -19.66
C ASN A 255 -6.39 1.71 -18.45
N PRO A 256 -6.60 0.38 -18.59
CA PRO A 256 -7.11 -0.47 -17.50
C PRO A 256 -6.25 -0.41 -16.24
N PHE A 257 -4.95 -0.19 -16.43
CA PHE A 257 -3.97 -0.12 -15.36
C PHE A 257 -4.03 1.23 -14.63
N GLU A 258 -4.47 2.32 -15.27
CA GLU A 258 -4.70 3.62 -14.62
C GLU A 258 -5.96 3.63 -13.76
N ALA A 259 -7.00 2.92 -14.19
CA ALA A 259 -8.25 2.76 -13.43
C ALA A 259 -8.06 2.11 -12.05
N GLN A 260 -6.95 1.39 -11.84
CA GLN A 260 -6.66 0.67 -10.60
C GLN A 260 -5.43 1.24 -9.90
N GLN A 261 -5.50 1.40 -8.58
CA GLN A 261 -4.32 1.77 -7.78
C GLN A 261 -3.49 0.54 -7.37
N LEU A 262 -4.15 -0.59 -7.11
CA LEU A 262 -3.52 -1.84 -6.70
C LEU A 262 -3.87 -2.92 -7.72
N ALA A 263 -2.91 -3.29 -8.56
CA ALA A 263 -3.10 -4.26 -9.63
C ALA A 263 -2.27 -5.52 -9.40
N LEU A 264 -2.84 -6.68 -9.73
CA LEU A 264 -2.17 -7.98 -9.64
C LEU A 264 -2.45 -8.75 -10.92
N CYS A 265 -1.41 -9.26 -11.59
CA CYS A 265 -1.58 -10.00 -12.84
C CYS A 265 -0.51 -11.09 -13.03
N SER A 266 -0.76 -11.98 -13.99
CA SER A 266 0.28 -12.88 -14.50
C SER A 266 1.21 -12.13 -15.44
N LEU A 267 2.50 -12.50 -15.44
CA LEU A 267 3.44 -12.05 -16.49
C LEU A 267 2.95 -12.42 -17.90
N ASP A 268 2.20 -13.52 -18.04
CA ASP A 268 1.65 -14.01 -19.32
C ASP A 268 0.74 -12.99 -20.01
N LEU A 269 0.08 -12.10 -19.25
CA LEU A 269 -0.74 -11.01 -19.79
C LEU A 269 0.07 -10.11 -20.73
N PHE A 270 1.28 -9.75 -20.30
CA PHE A 270 2.19 -8.89 -21.06
C PHE A 270 2.89 -9.61 -22.21
N LEU A 271 3.09 -10.92 -22.08
CA LEU A 271 3.69 -11.74 -23.14
C LEU A 271 2.71 -12.02 -24.28
N SER A 272 1.44 -12.13 -23.95
CA SER A 272 0.35 -12.42 -24.89
C SER A 272 -0.13 -11.15 -25.60
N ASN A 273 -0.10 -10.01 -24.91
CA ASN A 273 -0.59 -8.74 -25.43
C ASN A 273 0.41 -7.60 -25.18
N LYS A 274 1.02 -7.10 -26.26
CA LYS A 274 2.02 -6.01 -26.19
C LYS A 274 1.40 -4.66 -25.83
N ASP A 275 0.13 -4.46 -26.18
CA ASP A 275 -0.55 -3.20 -25.89
C ASP A 275 -0.80 -3.09 -24.38
N ARG A 276 -1.12 -4.21 -23.71
CA ARG A 276 -1.22 -4.28 -22.23
C ARG A 276 0.10 -3.96 -21.55
N LEU A 277 1.22 -4.42 -22.12
CA LEU A 277 2.55 -4.08 -21.61
C LEU A 277 2.81 -2.57 -21.75
N ALA A 278 2.52 -1.97 -22.92
CA ALA A 278 2.68 -0.53 -23.14
C ALA A 278 1.81 0.28 -22.16
N GLN A 279 0.53 -0.09 -22.03
CA GLN A 279 -0.40 0.51 -21.06
C GLN A 279 0.13 0.42 -19.62
N ALA A 280 0.65 -0.74 -19.20
CA ALA A 280 1.20 -0.91 -17.86
C ALA A 280 2.47 -0.09 -17.62
N ILE A 281 3.31 0.09 -18.64
CA ILE A 281 4.52 0.94 -18.60
C ILE A 281 4.15 2.41 -18.38
N GLU A 282 3.11 2.90 -19.08
CA GLU A 282 2.65 4.29 -19.00
C GLU A 282 1.95 4.64 -17.66
N SER A 283 1.60 3.64 -16.85
CA SER A 283 0.76 3.76 -15.65
C SER A 283 1.46 4.26 -14.37
N ASN A 284 2.71 4.75 -14.46
CA ASN A 284 3.45 5.42 -13.38
C ASN A 284 3.42 4.69 -12.01
N TRP A 285 3.89 3.45 -11.96
CA TRP A 285 3.91 2.65 -10.72
C TRP A 285 4.94 3.16 -9.70
N ASP A 286 4.49 3.33 -8.45
CA ASP A 286 5.39 3.65 -7.33
C ASP A 286 6.21 2.43 -6.90
N LEU A 287 5.62 1.24 -6.99
CA LEU A 287 6.25 -0.02 -6.63
C LEU A 287 5.77 -1.15 -7.54
N ILE A 288 6.71 -1.85 -8.17
CA ILE A 288 6.45 -3.12 -8.85
C ILE A 288 7.02 -4.25 -8.00
N VAL A 289 6.27 -5.33 -7.87
CA VAL A 289 6.71 -6.57 -7.20
C VAL A 289 6.67 -7.69 -8.23
N VAL A 290 7.78 -8.40 -8.38
CA VAL A 290 7.88 -9.56 -9.29
C VAL A 290 8.23 -10.78 -8.47
N ASP A 291 7.32 -11.76 -8.43
CA ASP A 291 7.56 -13.04 -7.77
C ASP A 291 8.16 -14.07 -8.73
N GLU A 292 8.88 -15.03 -8.15
CA GLU A 292 9.66 -16.04 -8.85
C GLU A 292 10.55 -15.46 -9.96
N ALA A 293 11.26 -14.38 -9.65
CA ALA A 293 12.22 -13.73 -10.54
C ALA A 293 13.36 -14.67 -10.99
N HIS A 294 13.48 -15.87 -10.40
CA HIS A 294 14.37 -16.91 -10.88
C HIS A 294 14.03 -17.42 -12.29
N HIS A 295 12.78 -17.26 -12.76
CA HIS A 295 12.34 -17.60 -14.12
C HIS A 295 12.73 -16.58 -15.19
N LEU A 296 13.26 -15.42 -14.81
CA LEU A 296 13.70 -14.39 -15.75
C LEU A 296 15.06 -14.76 -16.35
N ASP A 297 15.04 -15.57 -17.40
CA ASP A 297 16.24 -16.04 -18.07
C ASP A 297 16.94 -14.90 -18.83
N TRP A 298 18.24 -14.78 -18.62
CA TRP A 298 19.05 -13.72 -19.21
C TRP A 298 20.41 -14.23 -19.66
N THR A 299 20.78 -13.86 -20.89
CA THR A 299 22.14 -13.91 -21.40
C THR A 299 22.42 -12.59 -22.12
N GLU A 300 23.69 -12.18 -22.19
CA GLU A 300 24.08 -10.88 -22.74
C GLU A 300 23.58 -10.64 -24.17
N ASN A 301 23.52 -11.71 -24.97
CA ASN A 301 23.10 -11.64 -26.38
C ASN A 301 21.63 -12.04 -26.62
N LEU A 302 21.00 -12.74 -25.68
CA LEU A 302 19.66 -13.30 -25.89
C LEU A 302 18.84 -13.29 -24.58
N PRO A 303 18.37 -12.12 -24.12
CA PRO A 303 17.43 -12.05 -23.01
C PRO A 303 16.06 -12.61 -23.40
N SER A 304 15.43 -13.32 -22.46
CA SER A 304 14.07 -13.87 -22.60
C SER A 304 13.02 -12.77 -22.79
N LYS A 305 11.82 -13.14 -23.26
CA LYS A 305 10.73 -12.16 -23.45
C LYS A 305 10.22 -11.66 -22.10
N GLU A 306 10.17 -12.56 -21.13
CA GLU A 306 9.86 -12.38 -19.73
C GLU A 306 10.78 -11.33 -19.11
N TYR A 307 12.09 -11.51 -19.26
CA TYR A 307 13.07 -10.55 -18.77
C TYR A 307 12.88 -9.17 -19.41
N LYS A 308 12.69 -9.10 -20.74
CA LYS A 308 12.49 -7.82 -21.46
C LYS A 308 11.23 -7.09 -21.02
N ALA A 309 10.13 -7.80 -20.78
CA ALA A 309 8.89 -7.19 -20.29
C ALA A 309 9.09 -6.60 -18.88
N VAL A 310 9.72 -7.35 -17.98
CA VAL A 310 10.05 -6.85 -16.64
C VAL A 310 11.07 -5.71 -16.69
N GLU A 311 12.06 -5.76 -17.57
CA GLU A 311 13.05 -4.68 -17.76
C GLU A 311 12.39 -3.37 -18.18
N ALA A 312 11.45 -3.42 -19.13
CA ALA A 312 10.71 -2.25 -19.58
C ALA A 312 9.79 -1.66 -18.49
N LEU A 313 9.15 -2.50 -17.68
CA LEU A 313 8.36 -2.05 -16.53
C LEU A 313 9.25 -1.48 -15.43
N ALA A 314 10.39 -2.13 -15.18
CA ALA A 314 11.34 -1.74 -14.15
C ALA A 314 12.03 -0.39 -14.43
N SER A 315 12.18 0.01 -15.70
CA SER A 315 12.79 1.28 -16.08
C SER A 315 11.90 2.48 -15.72
N GLU A 316 10.58 2.33 -15.83
CA GLU A 316 9.62 3.40 -15.51
C GLU A 316 9.17 3.38 -14.05
N ALA A 317 9.21 2.22 -13.39
CA ALA A 317 8.82 2.09 -11.99
C ALA A 317 9.80 2.78 -11.04
N ARG A 318 9.29 3.47 -10.01
CA ARG A 318 10.12 4.11 -8.97
C ARG A 318 10.79 3.05 -8.10
N GLY A 319 10.01 2.16 -7.50
CA GLY A 319 10.45 1.03 -6.69
C GLY A 319 10.29 -0.32 -7.39
N LEU A 320 11.12 -1.28 -7.02
CA LEU A 320 11.10 -2.65 -7.56
C LEU A 320 11.47 -3.67 -6.47
N LEU A 321 10.56 -4.59 -6.17
CA LEU A 321 10.85 -5.76 -5.33
C LEU A 321 10.91 -6.99 -6.21
N LEU A 322 12.06 -7.65 -6.23
CA LEU A 322 12.22 -8.94 -6.87
C LEU A 322 12.21 -10.02 -5.79
N LEU A 323 11.30 -10.98 -5.89
CA LEU A 323 11.24 -12.13 -4.99
C LEU A 323 11.73 -13.34 -5.77
N THR A 324 12.67 -14.06 -5.19
CA THR A 324 13.24 -15.22 -5.83
C THR A 324 13.56 -16.27 -4.78
N ALA A 325 13.13 -17.51 -4.99
CA ALA A 325 13.82 -18.62 -4.34
C ALA A 325 15.24 -18.63 -4.90
N THR A 326 16.31 -18.56 -4.11
CA THR A 326 17.68 -18.75 -4.64
C THR A 326 17.86 -20.21 -5.02
N PRO A 327 17.82 -20.61 -6.30
CA PRO A 327 18.38 -21.90 -6.64
C PRO A 327 19.86 -21.62 -6.87
N GLU A 328 20.70 -22.01 -5.93
CA GLU A 328 22.17 -21.89 -6.02
C GLU A 328 22.72 -22.42 -7.37
N GLN A 329 21.92 -23.24 -8.07
CA GLN A 329 22.09 -23.80 -9.41
C GLN A 329 22.05 -22.79 -10.58
N LEU A 330 21.43 -21.60 -10.46
CA LEU A 330 21.35 -20.63 -11.57
C LEU A 330 22.66 -19.85 -11.82
N GLY A 331 23.66 -20.00 -10.94
CA GLY A 331 24.98 -19.41 -11.08
C GLY A 331 25.02 -17.88 -10.94
N ARG A 332 26.25 -17.32 -11.00
CA ARG A 332 26.52 -15.88 -10.83
C ARG A 332 25.83 -15.00 -11.89
N LEU A 333 25.61 -15.53 -13.09
CA LEU A 333 24.99 -14.81 -14.21
C LEU A 333 23.53 -14.45 -13.94
N GLY A 334 22.73 -15.41 -13.44
CA GLY A 334 21.33 -15.14 -13.10
C GLY A 334 21.20 -14.16 -11.93
N HIS A 335 22.15 -14.18 -10.99
CA HIS A 335 22.17 -13.19 -9.92
C HIS A 335 22.43 -11.77 -10.46
N PHE A 336 23.45 -11.64 -11.33
CA PHE A 336 23.78 -10.38 -11.99
C PHE A 336 22.60 -9.80 -12.78
N SER A 337 21.87 -10.61 -13.55
CA SER A 337 20.75 -10.11 -14.37
C SER A 337 19.64 -9.48 -13.52
N ARG A 338 19.35 -10.04 -12.35
CA ARG A 338 18.35 -9.49 -11.41
C ARG A 338 18.83 -8.21 -10.75
N LEU A 339 20.11 -8.16 -10.38
CA LEU A 339 20.72 -6.93 -9.87
C LEU A 339 20.72 -5.82 -10.93
N LYS A 340 20.93 -6.17 -12.21
CA LYS A 340 20.81 -5.26 -13.34
C LYS A 340 19.42 -4.66 -13.48
N LEU A 341 18.34 -5.40 -13.25
CA LEU A 341 16.98 -4.84 -13.21
C LEU A 341 16.80 -3.81 -12.08
N LEU A 342 17.49 -3.99 -10.96
CA LEU A 342 17.43 -3.06 -9.83
C LEU A 342 18.22 -1.78 -10.10
N ASP A 343 19.42 -1.88 -10.66
CA ASP A 343 20.25 -0.72 -11.00
C ASP A 343 21.10 -1.00 -12.25
N PRO A 344 20.59 -0.66 -13.46
CA PRO A 344 21.30 -0.91 -14.71
C PRO A 344 22.62 -0.14 -14.83
N ASN A 345 22.74 1.01 -14.17
CA ASN A 345 23.94 1.84 -14.22
C ASN A 345 25.06 1.25 -13.36
N ARG A 346 24.72 0.74 -12.18
CA ARG A 346 25.66 0.05 -11.30
C ARG A 346 26.06 -1.31 -11.88
N TYR A 347 25.10 -2.13 -12.28
CA TYR A 347 25.32 -3.48 -12.77
C TYR A 347 25.33 -3.52 -14.30
N HIS A 348 26.24 -2.77 -14.89
CA HIS A 348 26.32 -2.59 -16.34
C HIS A 348 27.22 -3.62 -17.05
N SER A 349 28.09 -4.34 -16.31
CA SER A 349 29.05 -5.31 -16.87
C SER A 349 29.19 -6.53 -15.98
N PHE A 350 28.96 -7.71 -16.54
CA PHE A 350 29.09 -8.98 -15.82
C PHE A 350 30.52 -9.25 -15.38
N GLN A 351 31.51 -8.91 -16.22
CA GLN A 351 32.93 -9.11 -15.90
C GLN A 351 33.35 -8.30 -14.67
N LYS A 352 32.99 -7.01 -14.60
CA LYS A 352 33.27 -6.18 -13.42
C LYS A 352 32.59 -6.71 -12.16
N PHE A 353 31.35 -7.21 -12.29
CA PHE A 353 30.64 -7.83 -11.18
C PHE A 353 31.38 -9.05 -10.63
N LEU A 354 31.94 -9.90 -11.50
CA LEU A 354 32.75 -11.05 -11.07
C LEU A 354 34.02 -10.62 -10.33
N GLU A 355 34.73 -9.61 -10.85
CA GLU A 355 35.92 -9.06 -10.21
C GLU A 355 35.62 -8.47 -8.81
N GLU A 356 34.48 -7.80 -8.67
CA GLU A 356 34.00 -7.27 -7.39
C GLU A 356 33.59 -8.38 -6.40
N GLU A 357 32.91 -9.43 -6.86
CA GLU A 357 32.53 -10.57 -6.01
C GLU A 357 33.75 -11.32 -5.48
N GLU A 358 34.80 -11.51 -6.29
CA GLU A 358 36.05 -12.13 -5.83
C GLU A 358 36.71 -11.32 -4.73
N SER A 359 36.78 -9.99 -4.89
CA SER A 359 37.27 -9.08 -3.84
C SER A 359 36.41 -9.10 -2.56
N TYR A 360 35.13 -9.44 -2.69
CA TYR A 360 34.20 -9.55 -1.56
C TYR A 360 34.38 -10.82 -0.74
N GLN A 361 34.84 -11.93 -1.34
CA GLN A 361 35.11 -13.17 -0.59
C GLN A 361 36.14 -12.94 0.53
N ASP A 362 37.15 -12.11 0.27
CA ASP A 362 38.11 -11.69 1.29
C ASP A 362 37.44 -10.92 2.44
N VAL A 363 36.43 -10.09 2.13
CA VAL A 363 35.71 -9.27 3.12
C VAL A 363 34.74 -10.12 3.93
N ALA A 364 34.06 -11.06 3.29
CA ALA A 364 33.20 -12.02 3.98
C ALA A 364 34.01 -12.83 5.00
N ALA A 365 35.20 -13.31 4.61
CA ALA A 365 36.12 -13.98 5.53
C ALA A 365 36.53 -13.09 6.73
N LEU A 366 36.76 -11.80 6.48
CA LEU A 366 37.04 -10.83 7.56
C LEU A 366 35.83 -10.60 8.49
N ILE A 367 34.61 -10.51 7.94
CA ILE A 367 33.37 -10.37 8.70
C ILE A 367 33.12 -11.61 9.56
N ASP A 368 33.36 -12.81 9.04
CA ASP A 368 33.24 -14.06 9.78
C ASP A 368 34.25 -14.13 10.93
N GLN A 369 35.48 -13.65 10.71
CA GLN A 369 36.50 -13.55 11.76
C GLN A 369 36.06 -12.57 12.87
N ILE A 370 35.52 -11.39 12.52
CA ILE A 370 34.99 -10.43 13.50
C ILE A 370 33.84 -11.03 14.30
N SER A 371 32.91 -11.69 13.61
CA SER A 371 31.69 -12.24 14.22
C SER A 371 31.99 -13.41 15.17
N ASN A 372 32.98 -14.24 14.82
CA ASN A 372 33.39 -15.40 15.61
C ASN A 372 34.41 -15.06 16.72
N GLN A 373 35.27 -14.06 16.54
CA GLN A 373 36.34 -13.68 17.47
C GLN A 373 36.06 -12.34 18.16
N ARG A 374 34.87 -12.20 18.78
CA ARG A 374 34.37 -11.00 19.51
C ARG A 374 35.30 -10.37 20.58
N SER A 375 36.49 -10.92 20.82
CA SER A 375 37.38 -10.46 21.89
C SER A 375 38.86 -10.34 21.52
N ASN A 376 39.31 -10.78 20.34
CA ASN A 376 40.72 -10.63 19.93
C ASN A 376 40.85 -10.55 18.40
N LEU A 377 40.41 -9.44 17.81
CA LEU A 377 40.78 -9.12 16.44
C LEU A 377 42.30 -8.89 16.39
N VAL A 378 43.02 -9.73 15.63
CA VAL A 378 44.45 -9.59 15.40
C VAL A 378 44.72 -8.22 14.77
N GLU A 379 45.77 -7.54 15.20
CA GLU A 379 46.12 -6.17 14.78
C GLU A 379 46.28 -6.05 13.24
N ALA A 380 46.69 -7.14 12.59
CA ALA A 380 46.76 -7.29 11.13
C ALA A 380 45.37 -7.22 10.45
N THR A 381 44.35 -7.86 11.04
CA THR A 381 42.95 -7.83 10.57
C THR A 381 42.39 -6.40 10.66
N ARG A 382 42.67 -5.69 11.76
CA ARG A 382 42.29 -4.27 11.91
C ARG A 382 43.00 -3.35 10.92
N GLN A 383 44.26 -3.61 10.59
CA GLN A 383 44.98 -2.87 9.55
C GLN A 383 44.36 -3.07 8.15
N GLN A 384 43.99 -4.30 7.79
CA GLN A 384 43.31 -4.59 6.52
C GLN A 384 41.96 -3.87 6.44
N ILE A 385 41.21 -3.86 7.55
CA ILE A 385 39.92 -3.16 7.65
C ILE A 385 40.11 -1.64 7.53
N ARG A 386 41.12 -1.06 8.19
CA ARG A 386 41.46 0.38 8.06
C ARG A 386 41.92 0.76 6.65
N GLN A 387 42.64 -0.11 5.95
CA GLN A 387 43.02 0.11 4.56
C GLN A 387 41.80 0.16 3.63
N ARG A 388 40.78 -0.67 3.88
CA ARG A 388 39.54 -0.70 3.08
C ARG A 388 38.50 0.35 3.52
N LEU A 389 38.43 0.70 4.81
CA LEU A 389 37.49 1.68 5.39
C LEU A 389 38.05 3.13 5.44
N GLY A 390 39.35 3.34 5.27
CA GLY A 390 39.98 4.64 5.51
C GLY A 390 40.05 5.02 7.01
N VAL A 391 40.46 6.25 7.31
CA VAL A 391 40.96 6.69 8.65
C VAL A 391 39.91 6.67 9.77
N ARG A 392 38.61 6.51 9.48
CA ARG A 392 37.55 6.44 10.50
C ARG A 392 37.07 5.00 10.70
N GLU A 393 37.76 4.28 11.57
CA GLU A 393 37.29 2.98 12.09
C GLU A 393 36.13 3.21 13.07
N PRO A 394 34.94 2.61 12.84
CA PRO A 394 33.86 2.61 13.83
C PRO A 394 34.29 1.92 15.12
N GLN A 395 33.85 2.41 16.28
CA GLN A 395 34.30 1.89 17.57
C GLN A 395 33.64 0.57 18.00
N THR A 396 32.55 0.16 17.34
CA THR A 396 31.84 -1.09 17.65
C THR A 396 31.93 -2.05 16.48
N ASP A 397 32.09 -3.34 16.78
CA ASP A 397 32.15 -4.41 15.78
C ASP A 397 30.90 -4.41 14.90
N ASP A 398 29.71 -4.15 15.44
CA ASP A 398 28.47 -4.02 14.67
C ASP A 398 28.50 -2.86 13.67
N ALA A 399 29.07 -1.71 14.04
CA ALA A 399 29.18 -0.56 13.13
C ALA A 399 30.26 -0.79 12.08
N LEU A 400 31.28 -1.59 12.41
CA LEU A 400 32.36 -2.00 11.52
C LEU A 400 31.85 -2.98 10.46
N VAL A 401 31.10 -4.02 10.87
CA VAL A 401 30.42 -4.96 9.97
C VAL A 401 29.44 -4.20 9.07
N ARG A 402 28.62 -3.31 9.62
CA ARG A 402 27.73 -2.45 8.80
C ARG A 402 28.50 -1.59 7.80
N SER A 403 29.64 -1.01 8.19
CA SER A 403 30.44 -0.18 7.29
C SER A 403 31.12 -0.99 6.19
N LEU A 404 31.53 -2.23 6.47
CA LEU A 404 32.05 -3.15 5.47
C LEU A 404 30.94 -3.59 4.50
N LEU A 405 29.77 -3.96 5.02
CA LEU A 405 28.59 -4.28 4.22
C LEU A 405 28.09 -3.09 3.40
N ASP A 406 28.18 -1.87 3.91
CA ASP A 406 27.76 -0.65 3.22
C ASP A 406 28.65 -0.28 2.03
N ARG A 407 29.95 -0.62 2.10
CA ARG A 407 30.90 -0.36 1.00
C ARG A 407 30.91 -1.45 -0.05
N HIS A 408 30.49 -2.66 0.30
CA HIS A 408 30.44 -3.77 -0.64
C HIS A 408 29.01 -4.01 -1.15
N GLY A 409 28.88 -4.02 -2.48
CA GLY A 409 27.76 -3.40 -3.18
C GLY A 409 26.37 -4.01 -3.10
N THR A 410 26.25 -5.28 -2.71
CA THR A 410 25.00 -6.02 -2.79
C THR A 410 24.23 -6.04 -1.47
N GLY A 411 24.87 -5.88 -0.31
CA GLY A 411 24.24 -6.09 1.01
C GLY A 411 23.08 -5.13 1.35
N ARG A 412 23.03 -3.95 0.72
CA ARG A 412 21.90 -3.01 0.87
C ARG A 412 20.71 -3.35 -0.03
N VAL A 413 20.94 -4.12 -1.08
CA VAL A 413 20.00 -4.35 -2.19
C VAL A 413 19.54 -5.81 -2.23
N LEU A 414 20.32 -6.73 -1.67
CA LEU A 414 20.05 -8.16 -1.60
C LEU A 414 19.88 -8.59 -0.15
N PHE A 415 18.76 -9.23 0.15
CA PHE A 415 18.55 -9.92 1.42
C PHE A 415 18.44 -11.42 1.15
N ARG A 416 19.26 -12.20 1.86
CA ARG A 416 19.27 -13.67 1.77
C ARG A 416 19.45 -14.26 3.16
N ASN A 417 18.39 -14.85 3.69
CA ASN A 417 18.43 -15.72 4.87
C ASN A 417 18.37 -17.19 4.44
N VAL A 418 19.05 -18.05 5.21
CA VAL A 418 18.99 -19.51 5.08
C VAL A 418 18.42 -20.10 6.37
N ARG A 419 17.78 -21.27 6.29
CA ARG A 419 17.16 -21.90 7.48
C ARG A 419 18.17 -22.19 8.59
N GLU A 420 19.42 -22.48 8.24
CA GLU A 420 20.48 -22.73 9.22
C GLU A 420 20.82 -21.51 10.08
N SER A 421 20.61 -20.30 9.53
CA SER A 421 20.91 -19.04 10.23
C SER A 421 19.71 -18.45 10.97
N VAL A 422 18.54 -19.09 10.89
CA VAL A 422 17.29 -18.61 11.49
C VAL A 422 16.82 -19.60 12.55
N ASP A 423 16.85 -19.17 13.80
CA ASP A 423 16.36 -19.95 14.93
C ASP A 423 14.82 -20.07 14.94
N GLY A 424 14.30 -21.12 15.59
CA GLY A 424 12.87 -21.28 15.86
C GLY A 424 12.14 -22.31 15.00
N PHE A 425 12.80 -22.93 14.02
CA PHE A 425 12.23 -24.07 13.29
C PHE A 425 12.22 -25.34 14.15
N PRO A 426 11.08 -26.07 14.23
CA PRO A 426 11.02 -27.31 14.99
C PRO A 426 11.86 -28.39 14.30
N ARG A 427 12.51 -29.23 15.11
CA ARG A 427 13.19 -30.44 14.61
C ARG A 427 12.15 -31.43 14.10
N ARG A 428 12.48 -32.11 13.00
CA ARG A 428 11.67 -33.18 12.44
C ARG A 428 12.29 -34.52 12.83
N GLU A 429 11.53 -35.35 13.52
CA GLU A 429 11.94 -36.69 13.90
C GLU A 429 11.26 -37.71 12.99
N LEU A 430 12.06 -38.51 12.29
CA LEU A 430 11.55 -39.56 11.42
C LEU A 430 11.21 -40.80 12.25
N CYS A 431 9.93 -41.15 12.28
CA CYS A 431 9.45 -42.41 12.85
C CYS A 431 9.08 -43.37 11.71
N THR A 432 9.90 -44.39 11.49
CA THR A 432 9.64 -45.41 10.46
C THR A 432 8.87 -46.58 11.04
N TYR A 433 7.95 -47.13 10.24
CA TYR A 433 7.19 -48.33 10.58
C TYR A 433 7.27 -49.30 9.41
N GLU A 434 7.75 -50.51 9.69
CA GLU A 434 7.85 -51.57 8.69
C GLU A 434 6.52 -52.32 8.60
N LEU A 435 6.05 -52.58 7.37
CA LEU A 435 4.78 -53.26 7.10
C LEU A 435 5.05 -54.50 6.26
N SER A 436 4.30 -55.58 6.52
CA SER A 436 4.46 -56.84 5.80
C SER A 436 4.10 -56.70 4.31
N PRO A 437 4.95 -57.18 3.38
CA PRO A 437 4.72 -57.12 1.93
C PRO A 437 3.47 -57.88 1.46
N GLU A 438 3.03 -58.90 2.21
CA GLU A 438 2.05 -59.90 1.76
C GLU A 438 0.61 -59.35 1.58
N GLY A 439 0.33 -58.15 2.09
CA GLY A 439 -0.98 -57.50 1.99
C GLY A 439 -1.03 -56.27 1.08
N PHE A 440 0.07 -55.92 0.41
CA PHE A 440 0.09 -54.74 -0.45
C PHE A 440 -0.69 -55.00 -1.75
N PRO A 441 -1.50 -54.03 -2.21
CA PRO A 441 -2.23 -54.16 -3.47
C PRO A 441 -1.26 -54.31 -4.64
N LYS A 442 -1.55 -55.26 -5.54
CA LYS A 442 -0.68 -55.59 -6.69
C LYS A 442 -0.69 -54.52 -7.80
N THR A 443 -1.66 -53.63 -7.77
CA THR A 443 -1.84 -52.50 -8.69
C THR A 443 -2.19 -51.24 -7.90
N LEU A 444 -1.90 -50.05 -8.43
CA LEU A 444 -2.45 -48.79 -7.92
C LEU A 444 -3.98 -48.82 -8.08
N ALA A 445 -4.68 -49.36 -7.09
CA ALA A 445 -6.13 -49.47 -7.09
C ALA A 445 -6.74 -48.08 -6.87
N SER A 446 -7.77 -47.75 -7.66
CA SER A 446 -8.56 -46.52 -7.50
C SER A 446 -9.50 -46.55 -6.28
N GLN A 447 -9.57 -47.68 -5.58
CA GLN A 447 -10.42 -47.89 -4.42
C GLN A 447 -9.60 -48.41 -3.23
N LEU A 448 -9.97 -47.95 -2.03
CA LEU A 448 -9.39 -48.40 -0.77
C LEU A 448 -9.60 -49.91 -0.58
N GLU A 449 -8.53 -50.69 -0.70
CA GLU A 449 -8.57 -52.11 -0.34
C GLU A 449 -8.36 -52.26 1.18
N LEU A 450 -9.39 -52.70 1.91
CA LEU A 450 -9.35 -52.94 3.36
C LEU A 450 -8.26 -53.94 3.82
N LYS A 451 -7.66 -54.69 2.88
CA LYS A 451 -6.57 -55.63 3.15
C LYS A 451 -5.19 -54.95 3.18
N ASP A 452 -5.10 -53.67 2.79
CA ASP A 452 -3.85 -52.94 2.78
C ASP A 452 -3.33 -52.74 4.22
N PRO A 453 -2.12 -53.24 4.54
CA PRO A 453 -1.55 -53.15 5.88
C PRO A 453 -1.36 -51.70 6.35
N ARG A 454 -1.26 -50.72 5.43
CA ARG A 454 -1.15 -49.30 5.75
C ARG A 454 -2.41 -48.76 6.40
N ILE A 455 -3.60 -49.25 6.01
CA ILE A 455 -4.88 -48.77 6.56
C ILE A 455 -5.01 -49.20 8.02
N ASN A 456 -4.78 -50.47 8.31
CA ASN A 456 -4.86 -50.99 9.68
C ASN A 456 -3.80 -50.35 10.58
N TRP A 457 -2.58 -50.16 10.07
CA TRP A 457 -1.54 -49.42 10.77
C TRP A 457 -1.96 -47.98 11.07
N LEU A 458 -2.49 -47.25 10.08
CA LEU A 458 -2.91 -45.86 10.26
C LEU A 458 -4.06 -45.75 11.27
N ILE A 459 -5.05 -46.65 11.23
CA ILE A 459 -6.16 -46.68 12.20
C ILE A 459 -5.61 -46.86 13.62
N ASN A 460 -4.73 -47.85 13.82
CA ASN A 460 -4.13 -48.10 15.13
C ASN A 460 -3.30 -46.90 15.60
N LEU A 461 -2.49 -46.31 14.71
CA LEU A 461 -1.69 -45.14 15.02
C LEU A 461 -2.56 -43.93 15.42
N LEU A 462 -3.66 -43.67 14.70
CA LEU A 462 -4.57 -42.57 14.98
C LEU A 462 -5.33 -42.76 16.30
N GLN A 463 -5.66 -44.00 16.66
CA GLN A 463 -6.28 -44.32 17.95
C GLN A 463 -5.32 -44.05 19.12
N ASP A 464 -4.02 -44.30 18.93
CA ASP A 464 -3.01 -44.21 20.00
C ASP A 464 -2.46 -42.78 20.18
N ILE A 465 -2.32 -42.01 19.08
CA ILE A 465 -1.63 -40.70 19.09
C ILE A 465 -2.40 -39.60 19.85
N GLY A 466 -3.74 -39.65 19.89
CA GLY A 466 -4.59 -38.68 20.62
C GLY A 466 -4.36 -37.19 20.28
N LYS A 467 -3.68 -36.88 19.17
CA LYS A 467 -3.27 -35.53 18.74
C LYS A 467 -3.79 -35.25 17.33
N LYS A 468 -3.73 -33.98 16.91
CA LYS A 468 -4.00 -33.60 15.52
C LYS A 468 -2.95 -34.22 14.61
N VAL A 469 -3.39 -34.93 13.58
CA VAL A 469 -2.53 -35.57 12.58
C VAL A 469 -2.85 -34.99 11.20
N LEU A 470 -1.81 -34.62 10.46
CA LEU A 470 -1.92 -34.25 9.04
C LEU A 470 -1.54 -35.48 8.21
N VAL A 471 -2.52 -36.03 7.47
CA VAL A 471 -2.31 -37.16 6.56
C VAL A 471 -2.15 -36.61 5.15
N ILE A 472 -1.01 -36.89 4.52
CA ILE A 472 -0.68 -36.49 3.15
C ILE A 472 -0.63 -37.76 2.31
N SER A 473 -1.53 -37.89 1.33
CA SER A 473 -1.51 -38.97 0.34
C SER A 473 -0.95 -38.43 -0.98
N LEU A 474 -0.01 -39.18 -1.57
CA LEU A 474 0.57 -38.90 -2.88
C LEU A 474 -0.26 -39.48 -4.02
#